data_AF-A0A927F465-F1
#
_entry.id   AF-A0A927F465-F1
#
_cell.length_a   1.000
_cell.length_b   1.000
_cell.length_c   1.000
_cell.angle_alpha   90.00
_cell.angle_beta   90.00
_cell.angle_gamma   90.00
#
_symmetry.space_group_name_H-M   'P 1'
#
loop_
_entity.id
_entity.type
_entity.pdbx_description
1 polymer ?
#
loop_
_entity_poly.entity_id
_entity_poly.type
_entity_poly.pdbx_seq_one_letter_code
_entity_poly.pdbx_strand_id
1 'polypeptide(L)'
;MLTLHVPETGDAVLVEDGTLVAVGPAAELAAARPGARERRWPGAIGPGHCEPDAARLLQDAYHPDPREAAELGTAPLTGPALAALGPLDAARWGGSARRGLQRLLAQGVTALVGPFDRPPVRTAVRRSGLPVLPEPVAPRLTVGGPAHFTVTAPDGTCRAAVLAGRIVYRGR
;
A
#
# COMPACT_ATOMS: atom_id res chain seq x y z
N MET A 1 -3.99 -6.73 20.15
CA MET A 1 -3.37 -5.44 20.55
C MET A 1 -4.23 -4.29 20.06
N LEU A 2 -4.71 -3.47 21.00
CA LEU A 2 -5.50 -2.28 20.73
C LEU A 2 -4.59 -1.06 20.49
N THR A 3 -4.75 -0.37 19.36
CA THR A 3 -3.96 0.80 18.97
C THR A 3 -4.87 1.92 18.49
N LEU A 4 -4.70 3.12 19.05
CA LEU A 4 -5.34 4.35 18.60
C LEU A 4 -4.38 5.08 17.65
N HIS A 5 -4.78 5.22 16.38
CA HIS A 5 -4.05 5.98 15.38
C HIS A 5 -4.63 7.39 15.32
N VAL A 6 -3.86 8.37 15.79
CA VAL A 6 -4.24 9.78 15.90
C VAL A 6 -3.62 10.55 14.74
N PRO A 7 -4.42 11.07 13.78
CA PRO A 7 -3.94 11.98 12.76
C PRO A 7 -3.68 13.37 13.32
N GLU A 8 -3.02 14.21 12.53
CA GLU A 8 -2.91 15.65 12.79
C GLU A 8 -4.23 16.35 12.48
N THR A 9 -4.96 15.86 11.47
CA THR A 9 -6.25 16.42 11.03
C THR A 9 -7.27 15.32 10.75
N GLY A 10 -8.55 15.61 11.02
CA GLY A 10 -9.66 14.67 10.81
C GLY A 10 -9.79 13.61 11.91
N ASP A 11 -10.48 12.51 11.57
CA ASP A 11 -10.84 11.46 12.51
C ASP A 11 -9.71 10.49 12.80
N ALA A 12 -9.57 10.13 14.07
CA ALA A 12 -8.74 9.02 14.51
C ALA A 12 -9.40 7.67 14.22
N VAL A 13 -8.57 6.63 14.16
CA VAL A 13 -9.05 5.25 14.01
C VAL A 13 -8.52 4.39 15.13
N LEU A 14 -9.39 3.53 15.67
CA LEU A 14 -9.05 2.55 16.68
C LEU A 14 -8.98 1.17 16.03
N VAL A 15 -7.88 0.46 16.26
CA VAL A 15 -7.58 -0.83 15.63
C VAL A 15 -7.32 -1.87 16.70
N GLU A 16 -8.00 -3.01 16.61
CA GLU A 16 -7.80 -4.16 17.49
C GLU A 16 -7.50 -5.39 16.65
N ASP A 17 -6.30 -5.96 16.81
CA ASP A 17 -5.88 -7.21 16.15
C ASP A 17 -6.11 -7.22 14.64
N GLY A 18 -5.89 -6.05 14.02
CA GLY A 18 -6.00 -5.84 12.58
C GLY A 18 -7.41 -5.50 12.08
N THR A 19 -8.38 -5.40 12.98
CA THR A 19 -9.75 -4.97 12.70
C THR A 19 -9.95 -3.51 13.07
N LEU A 20 -10.67 -2.76 12.23
CA LEU A 20 -11.07 -1.39 12.52
C LEU A 20 -12.28 -1.42 13.47
N VAL A 21 -12.12 -0.97 14.71
CA VAL A 21 -13.19 -1.08 15.73
C VAL A 21 -13.93 0.24 15.98
N ALA A 22 -13.32 1.39 15.64
CA ALA A 22 -13.99 2.69 15.69
C ALA A 22 -13.28 3.71 14.80
N VAL A 23 -14.04 4.71 14.37
CA VAL A 23 -13.58 5.92 13.67
C VAL A 23 -14.26 7.11 14.32
N GLY A 24 -13.53 8.19 14.60
CA GLY A 24 -14.09 9.39 15.18
C GLY A 24 -13.05 10.29 15.86
N PRO A 25 -13.50 11.29 16.65
CA PRO A 25 -12.60 12.24 17.30
C PRO A 25 -11.61 11.56 18.24
N ALA A 26 -10.33 11.94 18.14
CA ALA A 26 -9.25 11.31 18.91
C ALA A 26 -9.49 11.35 20.43
N ALA A 27 -10.01 12.47 20.95
CA ALA A 27 -10.29 12.64 22.37
C ALA A 27 -11.38 11.68 22.87
N GLU A 28 -12.44 11.49 22.08
CA GLU A 28 -13.54 10.57 22.43
C GLU A 28 -13.07 9.12 22.41
N LEU A 29 -12.31 8.72 21.38
CA LEU A 29 -11.77 7.37 21.30
C LEU A 29 -10.75 7.07 22.41
N ALA A 30 -9.90 8.05 22.76
CA ALA A 30 -8.95 7.92 23.86
C ALA A 30 -9.66 7.78 25.22
N ALA A 31 -10.70 8.60 25.47
CA ALA A 31 -11.49 8.52 26.70
C ALA A 31 -12.25 7.20 26.82
N ALA A 32 -12.81 6.69 25.72
CA ALA A 32 -13.51 5.41 25.69
C ALA A 32 -12.56 4.20 25.89
N ARG A 33 -11.27 4.34 25.55
CA ARG A 33 -10.27 3.25 25.56
C ARG A 33 -8.92 3.73 26.11
N PRO A 34 -8.82 4.07 27.40
CA PRO A 34 -7.63 4.70 28.00
C PRO A 34 -6.35 3.84 27.99
N GLY A 35 -6.46 2.53 27.72
CA GLY A 35 -5.31 1.61 27.58
C GLY A 35 -4.83 1.38 26.15
N ALA A 36 -5.45 2.01 25.15
CA ALA A 36 -5.03 1.83 23.75
C ALA A 36 -3.63 2.41 23.53
N ARG A 37 -2.76 1.66 22.84
CA ARG A 37 -1.46 2.19 22.43
C ARG A 37 -1.69 3.35 21.47
N GLU A 38 -1.28 4.55 21.84
CA GLU A 38 -1.41 5.70 20.95
C GLU A 38 -0.28 5.74 19.91
N ARG A 39 -0.63 6.12 18.68
CA ARG A 39 0.31 6.38 17.60
C ARG A 39 -0.12 7.63 16.84
N ARG A 40 0.71 8.66 16.87
CA ARG A 40 0.47 9.93 16.18
C ARG A 40 1.04 9.94 14.76
N TRP A 41 0.38 10.66 13.86
CA TRP A 41 0.71 10.74 12.44
C TRP A 41 0.66 12.18 11.91
N PRO A 42 1.63 12.60 11.07
CA PRO A 42 1.65 13.93 10.46
C PRO A 42 0.82 13.96 9.16
N GLY A 43 -0.50 14.01 9.31
CA GLY A 43 -1.44 14.00 8.18
C GLY A 43 -2.83 13.52 8.59
N ALA A 44 -3.71 13.35 7.59
CA ALA A 44 -5.05 12.82 7.76
C ALA A 44 -5.08 11.30 7.53
N ILE A 45 -5.95 10.59 8.24
CA ILE A 45 -6.22 9.18 7.97
C ILE A 45 -7.38 9.06 6.98
N GLY A 46 -7.19 8.21 5.97
CA GLY A 46 -8.20 7.93 4.94
C GLY A 46 -8.25 6.44 4.58
N PRO A 47 -9.28 6.02 3.83
CA PRO A 47 -9.36 4.64 3.35
C PRO A 47 -8.19 4.30 2.43
N GLY A 48 -7.68 3.08 2.52
CA GLY A 48 -6.59 2.64 1.65
C GLY A 48 -7.02 2.51 0.19
N HIS A 49 -6.09 2.76 -0.74
CA HIS A 49 -6.38 2.77 -2.17
C HIS A 49 -6.40 1.35 -2.77
N CYS A 50 -7.29 1.11 -3.73
CA CYS A 50 -7.32 -0.10 -4.56
C CYS A 50 -6.80 0.26 -5.96
N GLU A 51 -5.72 -0.39 -6.40
CA GLU A 51 -5.09 -0.11 -7.69
C GLU A 51 -5.72 -0.99 -8.80
N PRO A 52 -6.55 -0.42 -9.70
CA PRO A 52 -7.18 -1.15 -10.79
C PRO A 52 -6.18 -1.63 -11.86
N ASP A 53 -5.10 -0.88 -12.09
CA ASP A 53 -4.11 -1.16 -13.14
C ASP A 53 -2.97 -2.04 -12.63
N ALA A 54 -3.10 -2.67 -11.47
CA ALA A 54 -2.00 -3.38 -10.81
C ALA A 54 -1.38 -4.47 -11.70
N ALA A 55 -2.20 -5.21 -12.45
CA ALA A 55 -1.73 -6.20 -13.42
C ALA A 55 -0.80 -5.57 -14.46
N ARG A 56 -1.23 -4.48 -15.11
CA ARG A 56 -0.42 -3.75 -16.10
C ARG A 56 0.85 -3.17 -15.47
N LEU A 57 0.72 -2.52 -14.32
CA LEU A 57 1.84 -1.88 -13.61
C LEU A 57 2.90 -2.87 -13.13
N LEU A 58 2.55 -4.14 -12.87
CA LEU A 58 3.47 -5.14 -12.35
C LEU A 58 3.93 -6.17 -13.40
N GLN A 59 3.24 -6.28 -14.54
CA GLN A 59 3.52 -7.28 -15.57
C GLN A 59 3.93 -6.70 -16.93
N ASP A 60 3.49 -5.48 -17.24
CA ASP A 60 3.73 -4.80 -18.52
C ASP A 60 4.67 -3.60 -18.36
N ALA A 61 5.25 -3.45 -17.17
CA ALA A 61 6.28 -2.50 -16.86
C ALA A 61 7.47 -3.18 -16.17
N TYR A 62 8.68 -2.73 -16.50
CA TYR A 62 9.89 -3.08 -15.77
C TYR A 62 10.27 -1.96 -14.81
N HIS A 63 10.37 -2.26 -13.53
CA HIS A 63 10.85 -1.33 -12.49
C HIS A 63 12.32 -1.64 -12.23
N PRO A 64 13.27 -0.79 -12.69
CA PRO A 64 14.69 -1.10 -12.60
C PRO A 64 15.18 -1.31 -11.16
N ASP A 65 16.12 -2.24 -10.96
CA ASP A 65 16.85 -2.36 -9.70
C ASP A 65 17.69 -1.08 -9.49
N PRO A 66 17.89 -0.61 -8.25
CA PRO A 66 18.77 0.53 -7.99
C PRO A 66 20.17 0.40 -8.58
N ARG A 67 20.69 -0.82 -8.77
CA ARG A 67 21.98 -1.07 -9.43
C ARG A 67 21.96 -0.80 -10.93
N GLU A 68 20.80 -0.90 -11.57
CA GLU A 68 20.60 -0.63 -13.00
C GLU A 68 20.29 0.84 -13.26
N ALA A 69 20.08 1.66 -12.23
CA ALA A 69 19.57 3.02 -12.36
C ALA A 69 20.48 3.95 -13.15
N ALA A 70 21.80 3.70 -13.18
CA ALA A 70 22.73 4.48 -13.98
C ALA A 70 22.53 4.28 -15.50
N GLU A 71 22.04 3.11 -15.91
CA GLU A 71 21.82 2.75 -17.31
C GLU A 71 20.34 2.93 -17.72
N LEU A 72 19.42 2.47 -16.88
CA LEU A 72 17.99 2.39 -17.19
C LEU A 72 17.17 3.54 -16.59
N GLY A 73 17.77 4.35 -15.72
CA GLY A 73 17.04 5.33 -14.91
C GLY A 73 16.22 4.69 -13.79
N THR A 74 15.41 5.51 -13.12
CA THR A 74 14.59 5.09 -11.96
C THR A 74 13.09 5.02 -12.28
N ALA A 75 12.70 5.47 -13.47
CA ALA A 75 11.33 5.40 -13.95
C ALA A 75 11.01 3.98 -14.46
N PRO A 76 9.76 3.51 -14.35
CA PRO A 76 9.35 2.26 -14.95
C PRO A 76 9.47 2.32 -16.48
N LEU A 77 10.06 1.28 -17.06
CA LEU A 77 10.15 1.10 -18.50
C LEU A 77 8.91 0.38 -19.00
N THR A 78 8.32 0.89 -20.09
CA THR A 78 7.11 0.33 -20.73
C THR A 78 7.29 0.36 -22.25
N GLY A 79 6.43 -0.37 -22.97
CA GLY A 79 6.38 -0.32 -24.44
C GLY A 79 7.74 -0.58 -25.11
N PRO A 80 8.19 0.27 -26.05
CA PRO A 80 9.47 0.09 -26.74
C PRO A 80 10.69 0.02 -25.81
N ALA A 81 10.71 0.80 -24.72
CA ALA A 81 11.82 0.79 -23.78
C ALA A 81 11.91 -0.53 -23.01
N LEU A 82 10.76 -1.13 -22.68
CA LEU A 82 10.71 -2.49 -22.11
C LEU A 82 11.15 -3.53 -23.15
N ALA A 83 10.68 -3.42 -24.39
CA ALA A 83 11.04 -4.35 -25.47
C ALA A 83 12.55 -4.35 -25.76
N ALA A 84 13.21 -3.19 -25.67
CA ALA A 84 14.65 -3.04 -25.87
C ALA A 84 15.50 -3.80 -24.85
N LEU A 85 14.96 -4.16 -23.67
CA LEU A 85 15.66 -4.98 -22.68
C LEU A 85 15.85 -6.45 -23.12
N GLY A 86 15.13 -6.87 -24.16
CA GLY A 86 15.07 -8.27 -24.58
C GLY A 86 14.40 -9.18 -23.55
N PRO A 87 14.56 -10.51 -23.69
CA PRO A 87 14.01 -11.47 -22.75
C PRO A 87 14.53 -11.27 -21.33
N LEU A 88 13.61 -11.17 -20.38
CA LEU A 88 13.91 -11.07 -18.95
C LEU A 88 13.66 -12.41 -18.25
N ASP A 89 14.59 -12.83 -17.40
CA ASP A 89 14.45 -14.03 -16.61
C ASP A 89 13.45 -13.86 -15.43
N ALA A 90 13.15 -14.96 -14.75
CA ALA A 90 12.21 -14.95 -13.62
C ALA A 90 12.72 -14.12 -12.43
N ALA A 91 14.04 -14.01 -12.24
CA ALA A 91 14.63 -13.27 -11.14
C ALA A 91 14.47 -11.75 -11.35
N ARG A 92 14.75 -11.25 -12.55
CA ARG A 92 14.54 -9.84 -12.96
C ARG A 92 13.07 -9.46 -12.92
N TRP A 93 12.17 -10.29 -13.44
CA TRP A 93 10.72 -10.06 -13.30
C TRP A 93 10.27 -10.01 -11.84
N GLY A 94 10.80 -10.90 -10.99
CA GLY A 94 10.49 -10.89 -9.56
C GLY A 94 11.02 -9.64 -8.85
N GLY A 95 12.23 -9.18 -9.21
CA GLY A 95 12.83 -7.93 -8.72
C GLY A 95 11.98 -6.72 -9.10
N SER A 96 11.65 -6.60 -10.39
CA SER A 96 10.76 -5.58 -10.93
C SER A 96 9.42 -5.53 -10.19
N ALA A 97 8.75 -6.68 -10.03
CA ALA A 97 7.46 -6.75 -9.35
C ALA A 97 7.53 -6.28 -7.90
N ARG A 98 8.55 -6.70 -7.13
CA ARG A 98 8.75 -6.21 -5.76
C ARG A 98 8.97 -4.71 -5.72
N ARG A 99 9.68 -4.17 -6.71
CA ARG A 99 9.94 -2.73 -6.76
C ARG A 99 8.70 -1.93 -7.15
N GLY A 100 7.93 -2.40 -8.11
CA GLY A 100 6.61 -1.85 -8.45
C GLY A 100 5.67 -1.86 -7.25
N LEU A 101 5.61 -2.97 -6.51
CA LEU A 101 4.83 -3.08 -5.26
C LEU A 101 5.26 -2.05 -4.22
N GLN A 102 6.56 -1.83 -4.02
CA GLN A 102 7.06 -0.80 -3.10
C GLN A 102 6.62 0.61 -3.53
N ARG A 103 6.59 0.90 -4.84
CA ARG A 103 6.11 2.19 -5.36
C ARG A 103 4.59 2.35 -5.14
N LEU A 104 3.81 1.30 -5.38
CA LEU A 104 2.37 1.29 -5.11
C LEU A 104 2.07 1.51 -3.62
N LEU A 105 2.78 0.82 -2.73
CA LEU A 105 2.64 1.03 -1.28
C LEU A 105 2.99 2.47 -0.89
N ALA A 106 4.03 3.05 -1.51
CA ALA A 106 4.42 4.45 -1.30
C ALA A 106 3.37 5.45 -1.83
N GLN A 107 2.43 5.01 -2.68
CA GLN A 107 1.28 5.79 -3.13
C GLN A 107 0.02 5.53 -2.30
N GLY A 108 0.10 4.69 -1.26
CA GLY A 108 -1.03 4.37 -0.39
C GLY A 108 -1.91 3.22 -0.89
N VAL A 109 -1.41 2.41 -1.84
CA VAL A 109 -2.13 1.21 -2.29
C VAL A 109 -2.19 0.18 -1.17
N THR A 110 -3.40 -0.34 -0.96
CA THR A 110 -3.71 -1.37 0.05
C THR A 110 -4.48 -2.56 -0.51
N ALA A 111 -4.89 -2.53 -1.77
CA ALA A 111 -5.47 -3.65 -2.51
C ALA A 111 -5.08 -3.56 -3.99
N LEU A 112 -5.04 -4.70 -4.68
CA LEU A 112 -4.68 -4.79 -6.10
C LEU A 112 -5.81 -5.46 -6.87
N VAL A 113 -6.06 -5.04 -8.11
CA VAL A 113 -6.92 -5.78 -9.03
C VAL A 113 -6.07 -6.73 -9.88
N GLY A 114 -6.45 -8.01 -9.90
CA GLY A 114 -5.81 -9.06 -10.69
C GLY A 114 -6.55 -9.34 -12.01
N PRO A 115 -6.20 -10.43 -12.73
CA PRO A 115 -5.26 -11.49 -12.36
C PRO A 115 -3.78 -11.15 -12.61
N PHE A 116 -2.89 -12.05 -12.16
CA PHE A 116 -1.45 -11.99 -12.44
C PHE A 116 -0.98 -13.29 -13.11
N ASP A 117 -0.49 -13.20 -14.34
CA ASP A 117 -0.17 -14.33 -15.22
C ASP A 117 1.30 -14.76 -15.12
N ARG A 118 2.19 -13.84 -14.77
CA ARG A 118 3.62 -14.13 -14.57
C ARG A 118 3.86 -14.81 -13.20
N PRO A 119 4.39 -16.04 -13.14
CA PRO A 119 4.71 -16.71 -11.87
C PRO A 119 5.58 -15.90 -10.87
N PRO A 120 6.66 -15.21 -11.30
CA PRO A 120 7.45 -14.40 -10.37
C PRO A 120 6.66 -13.19 -9.81
N VAL A 121 5.74 -12.61 -10.60
CA VAL A 121 4.86 -11.52 -10.15
C VAL A 121 3.84 -12.02 -9.14
N ARG A 122 3.17 -13.15 -9.40
CA ARG A 122 2.27 -13.79 -8.42
C ARG A 122 2.97 -14.06 -7.09
N THR A 123 4.20 -14.54 -7.15
CA THR A 123 5.00 -14.82 -5.94
C THR A 123 5.28 -13.53 -5.16
N ALA A 124 5.63 -12.44 -5.85
CA ALA A 124 5.86 -11.14 -5.22
C ALA A 124 4.58 -10.56 -4.59
N VAL A 125 3.46 -10.60 -5.32
CA VAL A 125 2.15 -10.15 -4.84
C VAL A 125 1.69 -10.95 -3.61
N ARG A 126 1.75 -12.28 -3.67
CA ARG A 126 1.40 -13.12 -2.51
C ARG A 126 2.24 -12.78 -1.27
N ARG A 127 3.53 -12.48 -1.46
CA ARG A 127 4.45 -12.15 -0.36
C ARG A 127 4.26 -10.73 0.20
N SER A 128 3.67 -9.80 -0.55
CA SER A 128 3.36 -8.47 -0.02
C SER A 128 2.22 -8.50 0.99
N GLY A 129 1.33 -9.50 0.89
CA GLY A 129 0.13 -9.61 1.72
C GLY A 129 -0.96 -8.60 1.34
N LEU A 130 -0.85 -7.94 0.17
CA LEU A 130 -1.93 -7.15 -0.39
C LEU A 130 -3.07 -8.08 -0.84
N PRO A 131 -4.34 -7.80 -0.47
CA PRO A 131 -5.47 -8.51 -1.05
C PRO A 131 -5.52 -8.26 -2.56
N VAL A 132 -5.82 -9.33 -3.31
CA VAL A 132 -6.06 -9.28 -4.75
C VAL A 132 -7.55 -9.44 -4.98
N LEU A 133 -8.15 -8.46 -5.62
CA LEU A 133 -9.58 -8.39 -5.90
C LEU A 133 -9.84 -8.69 -7.38
N PRO A 134 -11.01 -9.26 -7.72
CA PRO A 134 -11.39 -9.50 -9.11
C PRO A 134 -11.79 -8.21 -9.84
N GLU A 135 -12.22 -7.18 -9.11
CA GLU A 135 -12.66 -5.90 -9.64
C GLU A 135 -12.30 -4.76 -8.68
N PRO A 136 -12.22 -3.51 -9.16
CA PRO A 136 -11.95 -2.36 -8.31
C PRO A 136 -13.09 -2.12 -7.31
N VAL A 137 -12.73 -1.85 -6.06
CA VAL A 137 -13.69 -1.50 -5.01
C VAL A 137 -13.50 -0.07 -4.56
N ALA A 138 -14.61 0.62 -4.27
CA ALA A 138 -14.57 1.96 -3.71
C ALA A 138 -13.90 1.92 -2.32
N PRO A 139 -12.84 2.71 -2.07
CA PRO A 139 -12.17 2.76 -0.78
C PRO A 139 -13.12 3.21 0.34
N ARG A 140 -13.23 2.42 1.42
CA ARG A 140 -14.00 2.79 2.62
C ARG A 140 -13.34 2.28 3.89
N LEU A 141 -13.41 3.09 4.94
CA LEU A 141 -13.16 2.65 6.31
C LEU A 141 -14.45 2.02 6.84
N THR A 142 -14.44 0.72 7.06
CA THR A 142 -15.62 -0.02 7.53
C THR A 142 -15.36 -0.56 8.92
N VAL A 143 -16.10 -0.07 9.93
CA VAL A 143 -16.02 -0.61 11.29
C VAL A 143 -16.43 -2.08 11.28
N GLY A 144 -15.66 -2.92 11.97
CA GLY A 144 -15.75 -4.38 11.93
C GLY A 144 -14.99 -5.02 10.76
N GLY A 145 -14.54 -4.24 9.78
CA GLY A 145 -13.73 -4.69 8.65
C GLY A 145 -12.22 -4.67 8.95
N PRO A 146 -11.39 -5.17 8.03
CA PRO A 146 -9.94 -5.10 8.16
C PRO A 146 -9.48 -3.64 8.17
N ALA A 147 -8.51 -3.33 9.05
CA ALA A 147 -7.93 -2.00 9.16
C ALA A 147 -6.97 -1.71 7.99
N HIS A 148 -7.54 -1.38 6.83
CA HIS A 148 -6.87 -0.89 5.63
C HIS A 148 -7.03 0.61 5.52
N PHE A 149 -5.95 1.35 5.76
CA PHE A 149 -5.97 2.81 5.72
C PHE A 149 -4.61 3.39 5.34
N THR A 150 -4.63 4.64 4.92
CA THR A 150 -3.44 5.43 4.66
C THR A 150 -3.39 6.64 5.58
N VAL A 151 -2.19 7.16 5.77
CA VAL A 151 -1.96 8.50 6.30
C VAL A 151 -1.45 9.35 5.16
N THR A 152 -2.12 10.45 4.88
CA THR A 152 -1.78 11.35 3.78
C THR A 152 -1.48 12.73 4.33
N ALA A 153 -0.31 13.28 3.97
CA ALA A 153 0.05 14.65 4.31
C ALA A 153 -0.78 15.66 3.50
N PRO A 154 -0.80 16.95 3.91
CA PRO A 154 -1.56 17.99 3.21
C PRO A 154 -1.17 18.17 1.73
N ASP A 155 0.06 17.84 1.37
CA ASP A 155 0.58 17.87 -0.01
C ASP A 155 0.19 16.64 -0.86
N GLY A 156 -0.59 15.71 -0.30
CA GLY A 156 -0.99 14.47 -0.94
C GLY A 156 0.02 13.33 -0.78
N THR A 157 1.16 13.55 -0.12
CA THR A 157 2.17 12.51 0.08
C THR A 157 1.67 11.45 1.06
N CYS A 158 1.74 10.17 0.67
CA CYS A 158 1.48 9.07 1.61
C CYS A 158 2.61 9.00 2.66
N ARG A 159 2.24 9.15 3.94
CA ARG A 159 3.13 9.01 5.10
C ARG A 159 3.10 7.60 5.68
N ALA A 160 2.00 6.88 5.51
CA ALA A 160 1.93 5.47 5.89
C ALA A 160 0.83 4.75 5.10
N ALA A 161 1.05 3.46 4.84
CA ALA A 161 0.01 2.53 4.42
C ALA A 161 -0.08 1.38 5.43
N VAL A 162 -1.30 1.04 5.82
CA VAL A 162 -1.58 0.04 6.86
C VAL A 162 -2.47 -1.05 6.28
N LEU A 163 -2.06 -2.31 6.47
CA LEU A 163 -2.80 -3.51 6.08
C LEU A 163 -3.19 -4.33 7.29
N ALA A 164 -4.48 -4.42 7.59
CA ALA A 164 -5.00 -5.13 8.76
C ALA A 164 -4.18 -4.76 10.02
N GLY A 165 -4.04 -3.45 10.26
CA GLY A 165 -3.29 -2.90 11.41
C GLY A 165 -1.76 -2.96 11.31
N ARG A 166 -1.18 -3.64 10.31
CA ARG A 166 0.27 -3.69 10.09
C ARG A 166 0.72 -2.53 9.20
N ILE A 167 1.68 -1.74 9.67
CA ILE A 167 2.31 -0.70 8.84
C ILE A 167 3.18 -1.39 7.78
N VAL A 168 2.75 -1.34 6.51
CA VAL A 168 3.45 -1.96 5.38
C VAL A 168 4.28 -0.97 4.59
N TYR A 169 4.00 0.32 4.74
CA TYR A 169 4.83 1.40 4.26
C TYR A 169 4.83 2.53 5.28
N ARG A 170 6.00 3.14 5.45
CA ARG A 170 6.19 4.33 6.26
C ARG A 170 7.09 5.28 5.48
N GLY A 171 6.50 6.38 5.04
CA GLY A 171 7.22 7.50 4.47
C GLY A 171 8.10 8.17 5.52
N ARG A 172 9.16 8.82 5.05
CA ARG A 172 9.97 9.71 5.88
C ARG A 172 9.25 11.04 6.10
#